data_AF-A0A1Y4CR17-F1
#
_entry.id   AF-A0A1Y4CR17-F1
#
_cell.length_a   1.000
_cell.length_b   1.000
_cell.length_c   1.000
_cell.angle_alpha   90.00
_cell.angle_beta   90.00
_cell.angle_gamma   90.00
#
_symmetry.space_group_name_H-M   'P 1'
#
loop_
_entity.id
_entity.type
_entity.pdbx_description
1 polymer ?
#
loop_
_entity_poly.entity_id
_entity_poly.type
_entity_poly.pdbx_seq_one_letter_code
_entity_poly.pdbx_strand_id
1 'polypeptide(L)'
;EGGYANNARLAEGRAEALLSYVESLYDFGNARMTVDSEPEDWAGLEKAVEAGNLPDKAELLAIIRADEPADYDQREWKLKTLNGGTSYKILLRDVYPALRHSDYQVDYTIRNFTVDEAKQLIFEDPSQLSLNEMFQVAQTYEAGSPEFNEVFEIAVRMYPNDPVSNLNAGISAVQTKQFDKARRYLDKAQDCPEKQLAEAALLMYEGQTDEAKSRLEQL
;
A
#
# COMPACT_ATOMS: atom_id res chain seq x y z
N GLU A 1 -36.16 0.95 -13.50
CA GLU A 1 -35.11 1.77 -14.12
C GLU A 1 -35.74 2.89 -14.95
N GLY A 2 -35.14 4.08 -14.92
CA GLY A 2 -35.41 5.15 -15.88
C GLY A 2 -34.59 4.91 -17.15
N GLY A 3 -34.87 5.65 -18.23
CA GLY A 3 -34.11 5.50 -19.47
C GLY A 3 -32.66 5.98 -19.34
N TYR A 4 -31.81 5.56 -20.27
CA TYR A 4 -30.36 5.77 -20.29
C TYR A 4 -29.97 7.23 -20.00
N ALA A 5 -30.64 8.20 -20.63
CA ALA A 5 -30.34 9.62 -20.44
C ALA A 5 -30.52 10.11 -18.99
N ASN A 6 -31.49 9.55 -18.26
CA ASN A 6 -31.68 9.89 -16.85
C ASN A 6 -30.65 9.18 -15.96
N ASN A 7 -30.28 7.94 -16.30
CA ASN A 7 -29.23 7.21 -15.58
C ASN A 7 -27.87 7.91 -15.74
N ALA A 8 -27.56 8.40 -16.94
CA ALA A 8 -26.36 9.19 -17.20
C ALA A 8 -26.28 10.44 -16.34
N ARG A 9 -27.34 11.27 -16.34
CA ARG A 9 -27.41 12.49 -15.51
C ARG A 9 -27.27 12.18 -14.02
N LEU A 10 -27.86 11.07 -13.54
CA LEU A 10 -27.77 10.67 -12.13
C LEU A 10 -26.40 10.10 -11.77
N ALA A 11 -25.73 9.41 -12.70
CA ALA A 11 -24.38 8.89 -12.50
C ALA A 11 -23.37 10.05 -12.43
N GLU A 12 -23.42 10.98 -13.38
CA GLU A 12 -22.61 12.19 -13.42
C GLU A 12 -22.79 13.03 -12.15
N GLY A 13 -24.04 13.37 -11.80
CA GLY A 13 -24.30 14.18 -10.61
C GLY A 13 -23.89 13.51 -9.28
N ARG A 14 -23.89 12.17 -9.21
CA ARG A 14 -23.37 11.44 -8.04
C ARG A 14 -21.86 11.53 -7.95
N ALA A 15 -21.17 11.38 -9.07
CA ALA A 15 -19.72 11.45 -9.15
C ALA A 15 -19.22 12.88 -8.83
N GLU A 16 -19.87 13.91 -9.37
CA GLU A 16 -19.60 15.31 -9.06
C GLU A 16 -19.85 15.64 -7.59
N ALA A 17 -20.98 15.20 -7.03
CA ALA A 17 -21.30 15.44 -5.62
C ALA A 17 -20.28 14.77 -4.67
N LEU A 18 -19.80 13.57 -5.02
CA LEU A 18 -18.74 12.91 -4.28
C LEU A 18 -17.43 13.70 -4.35
N LEU A 19 -17.03 14.16 -5.54
CA LEU A 19 -15.84 15.00 -5.70
C LEU A 19 -15.96 16.27 -4.84
N SER A 20 -17.06 17.01 -4.96
CA SER A 20 -17.29 18.23 -4.17
C SER A 20 -17.27 17.96 -2.66
N TYR A 21 -17.81 16.81 -2.22
CA TYR A 21 -17.73 16.42 -0.83
C TYR A 21 -16.29 16.17 -0.38
N VAL A 22 -15.51 15.42 -1.15
CA VAL A 22 -14.10 15.15 -0.84
C VAL A 22 -13.31 16.46 -0.78
N GLU A 23 -13.44 17.33 -1.78
CA GLU A 23 -12.79 18.66 -1.83
C GLU A 23 -13.14 19.54 -0.62
N SER A 24 -14.31 19.36 -0.01
CA SER A 24 -14.69 20.11 1.18
C SER A 24 -14.00 19.65 2.47
N LEU A 25 -13.45 18.43 2.50
CA LEU A 25 -12.85 17.85 3.70
C LEU A 25 -11.41 18.30 3.94
N TYR A 26 -10.64 18.54 2.87
CA TYR A 26 -9.21 18.87 2.94
C TYR A 26 -8.80 19.81 1.82
N ASP A 27 -7.71 20.55 2.02
CA ASP A 27 -7.05 21.28 0.95
C ASP A 27 -6.13 20.35 0.16
N PHE A 28 -6.52 20.02 -1.07
CA PHE A 28 -5.75 19.16 -1.96
C PHE A 28 -4.76 19.93 -2.85
N GLY A 29 -4.67 21.25 -2.71
CA GLY A 29 -3.75 22.09 -3.48
C GLY A 29 -3.88 21.88 -4.99
N ASN A 30 -2.79 21.43 -5.63
CA ASN A 30 -2.74 21.20 -7.08
C ASN A 30 -3.02 19.73 -7.49
N ALA A 31 -3.66 18.93 -6.63
CA ALA A 31 -4.01 17.56 -6.97
C ALA A 31 -4.89 17.51 -8.23
N ARG A 32 -4.56 16.60 -9.15
CA ARG A 32 -5.39 16.37 -10.33
C ARG A 32 -6.57 15.49 -9.94
N MET A 33 -7.77 16.03 -10.11
CA MET A 33 -9.01 15.31 -9.92
C MET A 33 -9.59 14.93 -11.28
N THR A 34 -9.97 13.67 -11.45
CA THR A 34 -10.69 13.18 -12.62
C THR A 34 -11.98 12.52 -12.17
N VAL A 35 -13.07 12.84 -12.85
CA VAL A 35 -14.40 12.29 -12.58
C VAL A 35 -14.86 11.62 -13.85
N ASP A 36 -15.10 10.32 -13.76
CA ASP A 36 -15.69 9.52 -14.81
C ASP A 36 -17.02 8.95 -14.30
N SER A 37 -17.97 8.74 -15.20
CA SER A 37 -19.26 8.15 -14.85
C SER A 37 -19.70 7.17 -15.92
N GLU A 38 -20.12 5.98 -15.48
CA GLU A 38 -20.73 4.96 -16.33
C GLU A 38 -22.25 4.96 -16.06
N PRO A 39 -23.10 5.34 -17.03
CA PRO A 39 -24.54 5.39 -16.83
C PRO A 39 -25.16 4.05 -16.46
N GLU A 40 -24.69 2.96 -17.09
CA GLU A 40 -25.18 1.60 -16.92
C GLU A 40 -24.01 0.61 -17.02
N ASP A 41 -23.71 -0.11 -15.94
CA ASP A 41 -22.61 -1.08 -15.91
C ASP A 41 -22.99 -2.41 -16.61
N TRP A 42 -22.96 -2.40 -17.94
CA TRP A 42 -23.24 -3.58 -18.77
C TRP A 42 -22.21 -4.69 -18.59
N ALA A 43 -20.94 -4.34 -18.34
CA ALA A 43 -19.86 -5.30 -18.12
C ALA A 43 -20.01 -6.02 -16.76
N GLY A 44 -20.37 -5.28 -15.71
CA GLY A 44 -20.70 -5.83 -14.41
C GLY A 44 -21.99 -6.65 -14.43
N LEU A 45 -22.99 -6.23 -15.20
CA LEU A 45 -24.21 -7.03 -15.43
C LEU A 45 -23.87 -8.38 -16.07
N GLU A 46 -23.03 -8.38 -17.11
CA GLU A 46 -22.57 -9.62 -17.75
C GLU A 46 -21.91 -10.55 -16.73
N LYS A 47 -20.91 -10.06 -15.97
CA LYS A 47 -20.21 -10.84 -14.94
C LYS A 47 -21.16 -11.37 -13.87
N ALA A 48 -22.12 -10.56 -13.42
CA ALA A 48 -23.09 -10.97 -12.42
C ALA A 48 -24.04 -12.06 -12.92
N VAL A 49 -24.49 -11.97 -14.18
CA VAL A 49 -25.32 -13.02 -14.82
C VAL A 49 -24.50 -14.29 -15.07
N GLU A 50 -23.22 -14.16 -15.45
CA GLU A 50 -22.30 -15.29 -15.60
C GLU A 50 -22.02 -16.02 -14.27
N ALA A 51 -21.89 -15.30 -13.17
CA ALA A 51 -21.72 -15.90 -11.84
C ALA A 51 -23.03 -16.47 -11.28
N GLY A 52 -24.17 -15.88 -11.65
CA GLY A 52 -25.49 -16.24 -11.15
C GLY A 52 -26.05 -17.57 -11.67
N ASN A 53 -27.07 -18.05 -10.98
CA ASN A 53 -27.87 -19.22 -11.35
C ASN A 53 -29.29 -18.77 -11.73
N LEU A 54 -29.43 -18.17 -12.91
CA LEU A 54 -30.70 -17.71 -13.47
C LEU A 54 -31.27 -18.77 -14.44
N PRO A 55 -32.60 -18.97 -14.46
CA PRO A 55 -33.22 -19.96 -15.33
C PRO A 55 -33.01 -19.66 -16.83
N ASP A 56 -32.95 -18.39 -17.21
CA ASP A 56 -32.80 -17.93 -18.60
C ASP A 56 -31.39 -17.38 -18.89
N LYS A 57 -30.36 -17.91 -18.21
CA LYS A 57 -29.00 -17.35 -18.21
C LYS A 57 -28.40 -17.21 -19.61
N ALA A 58 -28.55 -18.21 -20.47
CA ALA A 58 -27.94 -18.21 -21.80
C ALA A 58 -28.55 -17.12 -22.68
N GLU A 59 -29.87 -16.97 -22.63
CA GLU A 59 -30.63 -15.96 -23.37
C GLU A 59 -30.37 -14.55 -22.85
N LEU A 60 -30.23 -14.37 -21.53
CA LEU A 60 -29.82 -13.10 -20.93
C LEU A 60 -28.43 -12.68 -21.41
N LEU A 61 -27.45 -13.58 -21.36
CA LEU A 61 -26.10 -13.31 -21.84
C LEU A 61 -26.07 -13.00 -23.33
N ALA A 62 -26.90 -13.69 -24.13
CA ALA A 62 -27.04 -13.39 -25.55
C ALA A 62 -27.56 -11.98 -25.81
N ILE A 63 -28.51 -11.48 -25.01
CA ILE A 63 -29.00 -10.10 -25.11
C ILE A 63 -27.95 -9.08 -24.63
N ILE A 64 -27.26 -9.38 -23.53
CA ILE A 64 -26.24 -8.48 -22.94
C ILE A 64 -25.07 -8.28 -23.91
N ARG A 65 -24.59 -9.37 -24.51
CA ARG A 65 -23.46 -9.40 -25.45
C ARG A 65 -23.82 -9.01 -26.88
N ALA A 66 -25.10 -8.87 -27.20
CA ALA A 66 -25.50 -8.54 -28.56
C ALA A 66 -25.07 -7.13 -28.93
N ASP A 67 -24.56 -6.97 -30.15
CA ASP A 67 -24.29 -5.64 -30.73
C ASP A 67 -25.59 -4.92 -31.13
N GLU A 68 -26.70 -5.65 -31.26
CA GLU A 68 -28.01 -5.10 -31.64
C GLU A 68 -29.16 -5.42 -30.65
N PRO A 69 -29.98 -4.43 -30.28
CA PRO A 69 -29.94 -3.04 -30.72
C PRO A 69 -28.77 -2.27 -30.09
N ALA A 70 -28.24 -1.30 -30.82
CA ALA A 70 -27.23 -0.36 -30.31
C ALA A 70 -27.82 0.59 -29.24
N ASP A 71 -29.14 0.74 -29.23
CA ASP A 71 -29.89 1.51 -28.24
C ASP A 71 -30.04 0.69 -26.94
N TYR A 72 -29.43 1.20 -25.86
CA TYR A 72 -29.46 0.58 -24.54
C TYR A 72 -30.87 0.47 -23.96
N ASP A 73 -31.77 1.43 -24.21
CA ASP A 73 -33.16 1.37 -23.72
C ASP A 73 -33.91 0.21 -24.40
N GLN A 74 -33.65 -0.01 -25.69
CA GLN A 74 -34.23 -1.14 -26.44
C GLN A 74 -33.64 -2.48 -25.98
N ARG A 75 -32.35 -2.52 -25.65
CA ARG A 75 -31.69 -3.72 -25.10
C ARG A 75 -32.25 -4.06 -23.73
N GLU A 76 -32.42 -3.07 -22.86
CA GLU A 76 -33.07 -3.23 -21.56
C GLU A 76 -34.52 -3.70 -21.71
N TRP A 77 -35.25 -3.20 -22.71
CA TRP A 77 -36.60 -3.68 -23.01
C TRP A 77 -36.64 -5.16 -23.41
N LYS A 78 -35.66 -5.65 -24.18
CA LYS A 78 -35.52 -7.09 -24.46
C LYS A 78 -35.28 -7.89 -23.18
N LEU A 79 -34.42 -7.41 -22.27
CA LEU A 79 -34.21 -8.06 -20.97
C LEU A 79 -35.49 -8.11 -20.13
N LYS A 80 -36.26 -7.00 -20.10
CA LYS A 80 -37.55 -6.91 -19.38
C LYS A 80 -38.60 -7.89 -19.89
N THR A 81 -38.62 -8.14 -21.19
CA THR A 81 -39.66 -8.94 -21.85
C THR A 81 -39.29 -10.41 -22.02
N LEU A 82 -38.00 -10.75 -21.93
CA LEU A 82 -37.50 -12.13 -22.01
C LEU A 82 -38.26 -13.05 -21.04
N ASN A 83 -38.86 -14.11 -21.59
CA ASN A 83 -39.58 -15.15 -20.85
C ASN A 83 -40.59 -14.59 -19.82
N GLY A 84 -41.29 -13.52 -20.21
CA GLY A 84 -42.28 -12.86 -19.36
C GLY A 84 -41.70 -12.05 -18.19
N GLY A 85 -40.40 -11.74 -18.23
CA GLY A 85 -39.72 -10.90 -17.24
C GLY A 85 -39.38 -11.61 -15.92
N THR A 86 -39.40 -12.94 -15.89
CA THR A 86 -39.15 -13.72 -14.66
C THR A 86 -37.74 -13.48 -14.13
N SER A 87 -36.72 -13.66 -14.96
CA SER A 87 -35.33 -13.41 -14.59
C SER A 87 -35.03 -11.92 -14.38
N TYR A 88 -35.71 -11.02 -15.11
CA TYR A 88 -35.55 -9.57 -14.93
C TYR A 88 -35.94 -9.09 -13.53
N LYS A 89 -36.95 -9.70 -12.90
CA LYS A 89 -37.30 -9.39 -11.49
C LYS A 89 -36.18 -9.74 -10.52
N ILE A 90 -35.43 -10.80 -10.80
CA ILE A 90 -34.27 -11.21 -10.00
C ILE A 90 -33.13 -10.22 -10.22
N LEU A 91 -32.84 -9.84 -11.48
CA LEU A 91 -31.84 -8.82 -11.79
C LEU A 91 -32.14 -7.50 -11.07
N LEU A 92 -33.40 -7.05 -11.10
CA LEU A 92 -33.82 -5.81 -10.46
C LEU A 92 -33.65 -5.83 -8.93
N ARG A 93 -33.89 -6.98 -8.30
CA ARG A 93 -33.83 -7.14 -6.84
C ARG A 93 -32.40 -7.36 -6.34
N ASP A 94 -31.64 -8.20 -7.03
CA ASP A 94 -30.41 -8.79 -6.50
C ASP A 94 -29.15 -8.33 -7.22
N VAL A 95 -29.24 -7.86 -8.48
CA VAL A 95 -28.08 -7.52 -9.31
C VAL A 95 -27.93 -6.01 -9.50
N TYR A 96 -28.95 -5.33 -10.02
CA TYR A 96 -28.90 -3.89 -10.31
C TYR A 96 -28.58 -2.99 -9.11
N PRO A 97 -28.99 -3.30 -7.86
CA PRO A 97 -28.55 -2.52 -6.71
C PRO A 97 -27.02 -2.55 -6.51
N ALA A 98 -26.38 -3.69 -6.77
CA ALA A 98 -24.93 -3.86 -6.60
C ALA A 98 -24.12 -3.15 -7.71
N LEU A 99 -24.68 -3.06 -8.91
CA LEU A 99 -24.04 -2.36 -10.05
C LEU A 99 -24.07 -0.83 -9.93
N ARG A 100 -24.81 -0.28 -8.95
CA ARG A 100 -24.86 1.16 -8.69
C ARG A 100 -23.87 1.52 -7.59
N HIS A 101 -22.59 1.53 -7.94
CA HIS A 101 -21.52 1.95 -7.04
C HIS A 101 -20.83 3.22 -7.54
N SER A 102 -20.14 3.90 -6.63
CA SER A 102 -19.24 5.01 -6.94
C SER A 102 -17.88 4.61 -6.41
N ASP A 103 -16.95 4.36 -7.33
CA ASP A 103 -15.58 3.99 -6.99
C ASP A 103 -14.71 5.25 -6.93
N TYR A 104 -13.66 5.19 -6.12
CA TYR A 104 -12.64 6.23 -6.05
C TYR A 104 -11.25 5.59 -6.00
N GLN A 105 -10.31 6.20 -6.71
CA GLN A 105 -8.89 5.85 -6.68
C GLN A 105 -8.11 7.09 -6.26
N VAL A 106 -7.23 6.94 -5.26
CA VAL A 106 -6.37 8.03 -4.78
C VAL A 106 -4.92 7.64 -5.01
N ASP A 107 -4.27 8.32 -5.94
CA ASP A 107 -2.85 8.19 -6.21
C ASP A 107 -2.10 9.35 -5.54
N TYR A 108 -1.14 9.03 -4.67
CA TYR A 108 -0.32 10.02 -4.00
C TYR A 108 1.14 9.59 -3.95
N THR A 109 2.04 10.57 -4.06
CA THR A 109 3.47 10.38 -3.85
C THR A 109 3.84 10.92 -2.49
N ILE A 110 4.33 10.06 -1.61
CA ILE A 110 4.93 10.50 -0.34
C ILE A 110 6.24 11.21 -0.69
N ARG A 111 6.33 12.51 -0.38
CA ARG A 111 7.60 13.23 -0.50
C ARG A 111 8.57 12.70 0.55
N ASN A 112 9.85 12.62 0.21
CA ASN A 112 10.87 12.46 1.24
C ASN A 112 11.00 13.75 2.05
N PHE A 113 11.24 13.63 3.34
CA PHE A 113 11.63 14.71 4.21
C PHE A 113 13.03 15.21 3.83
N THR A 114 13.24 16.51 4.00
CA THR A 114 14.59 17.07 3.98
C THR A 114 15.37 16.56 5.19
N VAL A 115 16.70 16.60 5.12
CA VAL A 115 17.56 16.16 6.24
C VAL A 115 17.27 16.95 7.52
N ASP A 116 16.96 18.25 7.41
CA ASP A 116 16.63 19.09 8.56
C ASP A 116 15.26 18.75 9.18
N GLU A 117 14.25 18.46 8.35
CA GLU A 117 12.95 17.94 8.83
C GLU A 117 13.13 16.57 9.50
N ALA A 118 13.89 15.68 8.87
CA ALA A 118 14.15 14.34 9.39
C ALA A 118 14.90 14.36 10.72
N LYS A 119 15.82 15.31 10.94
CA LYS A 119 16.51 15.51 12.23
C LYS A 119 15.57 15.84 13.38
N GLN A 120 14.49 16.57 13.12
CA GLN A 120 13.48 16.86 14.14
C GLN A 120 12.60 15.64 14.36
N LEU A 121 12.08 15.07 13.26
CA LEU A 121 11.15 13.95 13.30
C LEU A 121 11.73 12.69 13.91
N ILE A 122 13.04 12.44 13.78
CA ILE A 122 13.63 11.20 14.29
C ILE A 122 13.48 11.06 15.82
N PHE A 123 13.43 12.17 16.56
CA PHE A 123 13.25 12.17 18.00
C PHE A 123 11.79 12.40 18.44
N GLU A 124 10.95 12.95 17.58
CA GLU A 124 9.54 13.25 17.88
C GLU A 124 8.59 12.14 17.42
N ASP A 125 8.68 11.75 16.15
CA ASP A 125 7.87 10.70 15.53
C ASP A 125 8.67 9.96 14.43
N PRO A 126 9.61 9.07 14.83
CA PRO A 126 10.43 8.33 13.88
C PRO A 126 9.62 7.37 13.00
N SER A 127 8.34 7.13 13.29
CA SER A 127 7.48 6.27 12.48
C SER A 127 7.16 6.83 11.09
N GLN A 128 7.34 8.14 10.91
CA GLN A 128 7.15 8.82 9.63
C GLN A 128 8.37 8.73 8.71
N LEU A 129 9.53 8.35 9.24
CA LEU A 129 10.78 8.35 8.49
C LEU A 129 11.04 6.99 7.85
N SER A 130 11.42 7.04 6.57
CA SER A 130 12.04 5.91 5.89
C SER A 130 13.42 5.61 6.50
N LEU A 131 13.88 4.37 6.36
CA LEU A 131 15.21 3.98 6.81
C LEU A 131 16.32 4.81 6.15
N ASN A 132 16.17 5.15 4.87
CA ASN A 132 17.13 5.98 4.15
C ASN A 132 17.22 7.40 4.73
N GLU A 133 16.09 8.00 5.11
CA GLU A 133 16.09 9.32 5.77
C GLU A 133 16.78 9.27 7.13
N MET A 134 16.56 8.20 7.91
CA MET A 134 17.31 7.99 9.16
C MET A 134 18.82 7.89 8.92
N PHE A 135 19.26 7.18 7.87
CA PHE A 135 20.68 7.10 7.52
C PHE A 135 21.25 8.43 7.02
N GLN A 136 20.46 9.25 6.34
CA GLN A 136 20.89 10.61 5.98
C GLN A 136 21.05 11.48 7.23
N VAL A 137 20.15 11.34 8.22
CA VAL A 137 20.30 12.00 9.52
C VAL A 137 21.57 11.53 10.23
N ALA A 138 21.85 10.23 10.27
CA ALA A 138 23.08 9.69 10.87
C ALA A 138 24.34 10.31 10.27
N GLN A 139 24.39 10.49 8.95
CA GLN A 139 25.54 11.08 8.23
C GLN A 139 25.83 12.54 8.62
N THR A 140 24.91 13.20 9.31
CA THR A 140 25.12 14.57 9.80
C THR A 140 25.78 14.64 11.16
N TYR A 141 25.91 13.51 11.85
CA TYR A 141 26.59 13.39 13.14
C TYR A 141 27.98 12.79 12.96
N GLU A 142 28.87 13.07 13.90
CA GLU A 142 30.20 12.46 13.92
C GLU A 142 30.07 10.95 14.18
N ALA A 143 30.79 10.14 13.40
CA ALA A 143 30.72 8.68 13.54
C ALA A 143 31.11 8.25 14.97
N GLY A 144 30.22 7.50 15.62
CA GLY A 144 30.40 7.04 17.00
C GLY A 144 29.98 8.05 18.08
N SER A 145 29.49 9.24 17.73
CA SER A 145 28.90 10.16 18.71
C SER A 145 27.64 9.57 19.34
N PRO A 146 27.22 10.04 20.54
CA PRO A 146 25.97 9.62 21.16
C PRO A 146 24.76 9.77 20.22
N GLU A 147 24.68 10.89 19.49
CA GLU A 147 23.61 11.16 18.53
C GLU A 147 23.65 10.20 17.35
N PHE A 148 24.83 9.94 16.78
CA PHE A 148 25.01 8.96 15.71
C PHE A 148 24.52 7.58 16.12
N ASN A 149 24.89 7.13 17.32
CA ASN A 149 24.49 5.83 17.86
C ASN A 149 22.98 5.76 18.14
N GLU A 150 22.39 6.84 18.67
CA GLU A 150 20.96 6.92 18.95
C GLU A 150 20.13 6.79 17.66
N VAL A 151 20.58 7.38 16.55
CA VAL A 151 19.92 7.22 15.24
C VAL A 151 19.81 5.74 14.85
N PHE A 152 20.85 4.93 15.05
CA PHE A 152 20.81 3.50 14.73
C PHE A 152 19.96 2.68 15.71
N GLU A 153 19.94 3.04 16.99
CA GLU A 153 19.02 2.43 17.96
C GLU A 153 17.55 2.73 17.60
N ILE A 154 17.25 3.94 17.13
CA ILE A 154 15.92 4.30 16.62
C ILE A 154 15.62 3.52 15.34
N ALA A 155 16.57 3.45 14.40
CA ALA A 155 16.40 2.73 13.14
C ALA A 155 16.10 1.24 13.35
N VAL A 156 16.86 0.54 14.22
CA VAL A 156 16.61 -0.88 14.50
C VAL A 156 15.30 -1.10 15.28
N ARG A 157 14.83 -0.12 16.06
CA ARG A 157 13.51 -0.19 16.70
C ARG A 157 12.37 -0.07 15.69
N MET A 158 12.52 0.81 14.70
CA MET A 158 11.53 1.04 13.65
C MET A 158 11.55 -0.05 12.56
N TYR A 159 12.73 -0.60 12.27
CA TYR A 159 12.97 -1.61 11.25
C TYR A 159 13.66 -2.85 11.86
N PRO A 160 12.98 -3.59 12.78
CA PRO A 160 13.61 -4.62 13.62
C PRO A 160 14.12 -5.86 12.87
N ASN A 161 13.70 -6.05 11.62
CA ASN A 161 14.11 -7.17 10.77
C ASN A 161 14.99 -6.72 9.59
N ASP A 162 15.31 -5.43 9.50
CA ASP A 162 16.19 -4.93 8.43
C ASP A 162 17.65 -5.30 8.75
N PRO A 163 18.35 -6.03 7.86
CA PRO A 163 19.69 -6.52 8.14
C PRO A 163 20.73 -5.40 8.27
N VAL A 164 20.57 -4.28 7.56
CA VAL A 164 21.51 -3.14 7.59
C VAL A 164 21.37 -2.37 8.90
N SER A 165 20.15 -2.13 9.35
CA SER A 165 19.83 -1.50 10.63
C SER A 165 20.38 -2.33 11.79
N ASN A 166 20.18 -3.64 11.73
CA ASN A 166 20.72 -4.58 12.72
C ASN A 166 22.25 -4.63 12.71
N LEU A 167 22.90 -4.58 11.55
CA LEU A 167 24.37 -4.50 11.47
C LEU A 167 24.90 -3.24 12.14
N ASN A 168 24.37 -2.07 11.78
CA ASN A 168 24.83 -0.78 12.31
C ASN A 168 24.56 -0.66 13.82
N ALA A 169 23.38 -1.07 14.28
CA ALA A 169 23.05 -1.12 15.71
C ALA A 169 23.95 -2.12 16.45
N GLY A 170 24.27 -3.27 15.84
CA GLY A 170 25.21 -4.25 16.36
C GLY A 170 26.61 -3.66 16.56
N ILE A 171 27.16 -3.01 15.54
CA ILE A 171 28.48 -2.34 15.59
C ILE A 171 28.48 -1.24 16.67
N SER A 172 27.44 -0.41 16.72
CA SER A 172 27.28 0.63 17.75
C SER A 172 27.22 0.03 19.16
N ALA A 173 26.50 -1.08 19.34
CA ALA A 173 26.42 -1.79 20.61
C ALA A 173 27.78 -2.40 21.02
N VAL A 174 28.60 -2.89 20.08
CA VAL A 174 29.98 -3.32 20.37
C VAL A 174 30.82 -2.14 20.87
N GLN A 175 30.78 -1.00 20.17
CA GLN A 175 31.56 0.19 20.54
C GLN A 175 31.19 0.74 21.91
N THR A 176 29.91 0.67 22.26
CA THR A 176 29.37 1.12 23.56
C THR A 176 29.37 0.02 24.63
N LYS A 177 30.00 -1.14 24.36
CA LYS A 177 30.13 -2.29 25.27
C LYS A 177 28.80 -2.88 25.75
N GLN A 178 27.75 -2.76 24.95
CA GLN A 178 26.44 -3.37 25.16
C GLN A 178 26.39 -4.76 24.51
N PHE A 179 27.20 -5.70 24.99
CA PHE A 179 27.45 -6.98 24.32
C PHE A 179 26.22 -7.85 24.10
N ASP A 180 25.28 -7.90 25.05
CA ASP A 180 24.03 -8.66 24.90
C ASP A 180 23.16 -8.12 23.76
N LYS A 181 23.08 -6.79 23.61
CA LYS A 181 22.38 -6.16 22.49
C LYS A 181 23.11 -6.42 21.18
N ALA A 182 24.43 -6.26 21.19
CA ALA A 182 25.26 -6.47 20.01
C ALA A 182 25.02 -7.87 19.41
N ARG A 183 25.04 -8.93 20.22
CA ARG A 183 24.72 -10.29 19.74
C ARG A 183 23.33 -10.37 19.11
N ARG A 184 22.31 -9.88 19.80
CA ARG A 184 20.92 -9.93 19.31
C ARG A 184 20.72 -9.20 17.99
N TYR A 185 21.40 -8.07 17.80
CA TYR A 185 21.35 -7.32 16.55
C TYR A 185 22.17 -8.04 15.46
N LEU A 186 23.40 -8.46 15.75
CA LEU A 186 24.27 -9.15 14.78
C LEU A 186 23.66 -10.47 14.31
N ASP A 187 22.92 -11.21 15.15
CA ASP A 187 22.18 -12.42 14.76
C ASP A 187 21.19 -12.17 13.61
N LYS A 188 20.62 -10.96 13.53
CA LYS A 188 19.68 -10.53 12.48
C LYS A 188 20.35 -9.78 11.32
N ALA A 189 21.62 -9.45 11.46
CA ALA A 189 22.38 -8.78 10.41
C ALA A 189 22.77 -9.78 9.30
N GLN A 190 22.92 -9.25 8.09
CA GLN A 190 23.46 -10.00 6.96
C GLN A 190 24.91 -10.43 7.25
N ASP A 191 25.29 -11.62 6.79
CA ASP A 191 26.69 -12.05 6.85
C ASP A 191 27.54 -11.24 5.87
N CYS A 192 28.50 -10.49 6.41
CA CYS A 192 29.41 -9.62 5.68
C CYS A 192 30.68 -9.40 6.51
N PRO A 193 31.78 -8.89 5.91
CA PRO A 193 33.03 -8.64 6.62
C PRO A 193 32.86 -7.80 7.89
N GLU A 194 32.01 -6.78 7.85
CA GLU A 194 31.72 -5.89 8.97
C GLU A 194 31.05 -6.62 10.14
N LYS A 195 30.13 -7.54 9.86
CA LYS A 195 29.52 -8.40 10.89
C LYS A 195 30.58 -9.29 11.53
N GLN A 196 31.41 -9.94 10.72
CA GLN A 196 32.45 -10.85 11.20
C GLN A 196 33.50 -10.09 12.04
N LEU A 197 33.87 -8.87 11.64
CA LEU A 197 34.71 -7.98 12.43
C LEU A 197 34.06 -7.61 13.77
N ALA A 198 32.77 -7.25 13.78
CA ALA A 198 32.04 -6.91 15.00
C ALA A 198 31.94 -8.12 15.96
N GLU A 199 31.68 -9.30 15.44
CA GLU A 199 31.59 -10.53 16.23
C GLU A 199 32.97 -10.98 16.73
N ALA A 200 34.04 -10.81 15.95
CA ALA A 200 35.40 -11.02 16.42
C ALA A 200 35.78 -10.05 17.55
N ALA A 201 35.37 -8.78 17.44
CA ALA A 201 35.56 -7.79 18.50
C ALA A 201 34.81 -8.19 19.79
N LEU A 202 33.60 -8.74 19.70
CA LEU A 202 32.89 -9.30 20.86
C LEU A 202 33.69 -10.41 21.55
N LEU A 203 34.18 -11.38 20.78
CA LEU A 203 35.01 -12.48 21.30
C LEU A 203 36.28 -11.95 21.99
N MET A 204 36.91 -10.91 21.44
CA MET A 204 38.06 -10.25 22.08
C MET A 204 37.71 -9.63 23.42
N TYR A 205 36.58 -8.91 23.51
CA TYR A 205 36.13 -8.30 24.78
C TYR A 205 35.77 -9.34 25.85
N GLU A 206 35.45 -10.56 25.44
CA GLU A 206 35.08 -11.68 26.32
C GLU A 206 36.27 -12.57 26.70
N GLY A 207 37.47 -12.27 26.17
CA GLY A 207 38.68 -13.04 26.42
C GLY A 207 38.81 -14.32 25.59
N GLN A 208 37.92 -14.55 24.63
CA GLN A 208 37.97 -15.67 23.69
C GLN A 208 38.92 -15.35 22.52
N THR A 209 40.19 -15.10 22.82
CA THR A 209 41.16 -14.57 21.85
C THR A 209 41.47 -15.54 20.71
N ASP A 210 41.46 -16.85 20.96
CA ASP A 210 41.74 -17.87 19.94
C ASP A 210 40.62 -17.95 18.91
N GLU A 211 39.35 -17.91 19.37
CA GLU A 211 38.17 -17.88 18.50
C GLU A 211 38.10 -16.57 17.70
N ALA A 212 38.38 -15.44 18.35
CA ALA A 212 38.45 -14.14 17.69
C ALA A 212 39.49 -14.16 16.56
N LYS A 213 40.68 -14.70 16.83
CA LYS A 213 41.76 -14.81 15.85
C LYS A 213 41.36 -15.70 14.67
N SER A 214 40.82 -16.89 14.93
CA SER A 214 40.36 -17.80 13.88
C SER A 214 39.33 -17.14 12.97
N ARG A 215 38.49 -16.27 13.52
CA ARG A 215 37.47 -15.56 12.75
C ARG A 215 38.04 -14.44 11.89
N LEU A 216 39.02 -13.71 12.42
CA LEU A 216 39.74 -12.68 11.67
C LEU A 216 40.60 -13.25 10.53
N GLU A 217 41.10 -14.48 10.67
CA GLU A 217 41.88 -15.16 9.62
C GLU A 217 41.01 -15.63 8.43
N GLN A 218 39.68 -15.63 8.58
CA GLN A 218 38.73 -16.03 7.54
C GLN A 218 38.19 -14.85 6.70
N LEU A 219 38.54 -13.62 7.09
CA LEU A 219 38.22 -12.37 6.42
C LEU A 219 39.20 -12.06 5.28
#